data_AF-R6XUQ5-F1
#
_entry.id   AF-R6XUQ5-F1
#
_cell.length_a   1.000
_cell.length_b   1.000
_cell.length_c   1.000
_cell.angle_alpha   90.00
_cell.angle_beta   90.00
_cell.angle_gamma   90.00
#
_symmetry.space_group_name_H-M   'P 1'
#
loop_
_entity.id
_entity.type
_entity.pdbx_description
1 polymer ?
#
loop_
_entity_poly.entity_id
_entity_poly.type
_entity_poly.pdbx_seq_one_letter_code
_entity_poly.pdbx_strand_id
1 'polypeptide(L)' 'MERLDPETGTQRLVNLVNAWTHEIKEMMGGMGINSIEAARGNRLMLRGVGLTEAELRVLGVRHAGE' A
#
# COMPACT_ATOMS: atom_id res chain seq x y z
N MET A 1 -8.72 -18.08 -32.51
CA MET A 1 -8.96 -17.38 -31.24
C MET A 1 -9.08 -18.44 -30.16
N GLU A 2 -8.04 -18.62 -29.36
CA GLU A 2 -8.02 -19.63 -28.30
C GLU A 2 -8.84 -19.10 -27.13
N ARG A 3 -9.77 -19.91 -26.61
CA ARG A 3 -10.57 -19.53 -25.45
C ARG A 3 -9.66 -19.52 -24.23
N LEU A 4 -9.66 -18.41 -23.50
CA LEU A 4 -9.05 -18.37 -22.17
C LEU A 4 -9.70 -19.43 -21.29
N ASP A 5 -8.89 -20.25 -20.65
CA ASP A 5 -9.34 -21.21 -19.65
C ASP A 5 -9.80 -20.49 -18.38
N PRO A 6 -11.11 -20.54 -18.04
CA PRO A 6 -11.64 -19.86 -16.87
C PRO A 6 -11.02 -20.34 -15.55
N GLU A 7 -10.59 -21.59 -15.46
CA GLU A 7 -9.97 -22.13 -14.24
C GLU A 7 -8.60 -21.50 -14.00
N THR A 8 -7.75 -21.48 -15.04
CA THR A 8 -6.46 -20.78 -15.01
C THR A 8 -6.64 -19.28 -14.70
N GLY A 9 -7.64 -18.63 -15.30
CA GLY A 9 -7.95 -17.23 -15.02
C GLY A 9 -8.33 -16.99 -13.55
N THR A 10 -9.18 -17.86 -13.00
CA THR A 10 -9.61 -17.81 -11.60
C THR A 10 -8.43 -18.01 -10.65
N GLN A 11 -7.58 -19.00 -10.91
CA GLN A 11 -6.40 -19.27 -10.10
C GLN A 11 -5.45 -18.08 -10.05
N ARG A 12 -5.23 -17.41 -11.19
CA ARG A 12 -4.38 -16.20 -11.26
C ARG A 12 -4.97 -15.06 -10.45
N LEU A 13 -6.28 -14.83 -10.53
CA LEU A 13 -6.95 -13.80 -9.74
C LEU A 13 -6.83 -14.06 -8.25
N VAL A 14 -7.08 -15.30 -7.82
CA VAL A 14 -6.92 -15.70 -6.40
C VAL A 14 -5.49 -15.49 -5.93
N ASN A 15 -4.50 -15.90 -6.73
CA ASN A 15 -3.09 -15.71 -6.39
C ASN A 15 -2.73 -14.22 -6.27
N LEU A 16 -3.25 -13.38 -7.15
CA LEU A 16 -3.03 -11.92 -7.10
C LEU A 16 -3.60 -11.31 -5.82
N VAL A 17 -4.86 -11.61 -5.50
CA VAL A 17 -5.52 -11.09 -4.30
C VAL A 17 -4.81 -11.55 -3.03
N ASN A 18 -4.39 -12.82 -2.99
CA ASN A 18 -3.62 -13.36 -1.86
C ASN A 18 -2.27 -12.66 -1.71
N ALA A 19 -1.49 -12.55 -2.80
CA ALA A 19 -0.19 -11.89 -2.77
C ALA A 19 -0.29 -10.43 -2.31
N TRP A 20 -1.22 -9.65 -2.86
CA TRP A 20 -1.45 -8.27 -2.42
C TRP A 20 -1.89 -8.18 -0.96
N THR A 21 -2.70 -9.13 -0.49
CA THR A 21 -3.09 -9.19 0.92
C THR A 21 -1.88 -9.41 1.83
N HIS A 22 -0.92 -10.25 1.42
CA HIS A 22 0.32 -10.48 2.16
C HIS A 22 1.21 -9.24 2.17
N GLU A 23 1.47 -8.63 1.01
CA GLU A 23 2.30 -7.42 0.89
C GLU A 23 1.76 -6.27 1.74
N ILE A 24 0.44 -6.04 1.72
CA ILE A 24 -0.20 -5.01 2.55
C ILE A 24 0.01 -5.30 4.04
N LYS A 25 -0.13 -6.57 4.47
CA LYS A 25 0.11 -6.96 5.86
C LYS A 25 1.57 -6.78 6.26
N GLU A 26 2.52 -7.10 5.38
CA GLU A 26 3.95 -6.90 5.63
C GLU A 26 4.31 -5.42 5.74
N MET A 27 3.80 -4.58 4.82
CA MET A 27 3.96 -3.12 4.91
C MET A 27 3.38 -2.57 6.21
N MET A 28 2.17 -2.99 6.60
CA MET A 28 1.56 -2.60 7.87
C MET A 28 2.38 -3.06 9.07
N GLY A 29 2.87 -4.30 9.05
CA GLY A 29 3.74 -4.85 10.09
C GLY A 29 5.05 -4.07 10.23
N GLY A 30 5.70 -3.73 9.13
CA GLY A 30 6.91 -2.90 9.11
C GLY A 30 6.68 -1.48 9.65
N MET A 31 5.45 -0.96 9.53
CA MET A 31 5.03 0.33 10.10
C MET A 31 4.56 0.23 11.56
N GLY A 32 4.48 -0.97 12.14
CA GLY A 32 3.94 -1.20 13.49
C GLY A 32 2.41 -1.04 13.58
N ILE A 33 1.70 -1.13 12.46
CA ILE A 33 0.24 -0.97 12.38
C ILE A 33 -0.42 -2.34 12.45
N ASN A 34 -1.36 -2.52 13.39
CA ASN A 34 -1.99 -3.80 13.67
C ASN A 34 -3.43 -3.95 13.14
N SER A 35 -4.01 -2.90 12.54
CA SER A 35 -5.35 -2.93 11.97
C SER A 35 -5.47 -2.05 10.72
N ILE A 36 -6.43 -2.38 9.85
CA ILE A 36 -6.69 -1.60 8.62
C ILE A 36 -7.24 -0.22 8.98
N GLU A 37 -8.02 -0.14 10.05
CA GLU A 37 -8.56 1.11 10.60
C GLU A 37 -7.41 2.03 11.04
N ALA A 38 -6.37 1.50 11.66
CA ALA A 38 -5.19 2.28 12.07
C ALA A 38 -4.27 2.64 10.89
N ALA A 39 -4.33 1.92 9.77
CA ALA A 39 -3.64 2.28 8.53
C ALA A 39 -4.36 3.41 7.78
N ARG A 40 -5.70 3.40 7.81
CA ARG A 40 -6.52 4.34 7.04
C ARG A 40 -6.33 5.78 7.53
N GLY A 41 -5.86 6.65 6.63
CA GLY A 41 -5.61 8.05 6.94
C GLY A 41 -4.36 8.30 7.80
N ASN A 42 -3.61 7.24 8.15
CA ASN A 42 -2.36 7.35 8.85
C ASN A 42 -1.26 7.82 7.90
N ARG A 43 -0.70 8.98 8.21
CA ARG A 43 0.35 9.64 7.42
C ARG A 43 1.71 9.67 8.14
N LEU A 44 1.80 9.03 9.31
CA LEU A 44 2.98 9.10 10.18
C LEU A 44 4.23 8.54 9.51
N MET A 45 4.07 7.48 8.74
CA MET A 45 5.16 6.79 8.04
C MET A 45 5.32 7.23 6.58
N LEU A 46 4.46 8.14 6.09
CA LEU A 46 4.63 8.72 4.76
C LEU A 46 5.75 9.75 4.77
N ARG A 47 6.50 9.80 3.67
CA ARG A 47 7.61 10.73 3.46
C ARG A 47 7.49 11.37 2.08
N GLY A 48 7.56 12.69 2.05
CA GLY A 48 7.54 13.49 0.83
C GLY A 48 8.94 13.62 0.22
N VAL A 49 9.00 13.48 -1.11
CA VAL A 49 10.21 13.64 -1.91
C VAL A 49 9.92 14.69 -2.97
N GLY A 50 10.78 15.70 -3.10
CA GLY A 50 10.62 16.77 -4.09
C GLY A 50 9.47 17.74 -3.82
N LEU A 51 8.90 17.74 -2.61
CA LEU A 51 7.87 18.68 -2.18
C LEU A 51 8.48 19.88 -1.46
N THR A 52 7.87 21.04 -1.62
CA THR A 52 8.16 22.23 -0.82
C THR A 52 7.63 22.09 0.60
N GLU A 53 8.15 22.88 1.54
CA GLU A 53 7.64 22.89 2.91
C GLU A 53 6.15 23.21 3.00
N ALA A 54 5.65 24.09 2.13
CA ALA A 54 4.23 24.45 2.12
C ALA A 54 3.36 23.25 1.74
N GLU A 55 3.75 22.49 0.72
CA GLU A 55 3.05 21.28 0.29
C GLU A 55 3.09 20.20 1.37
N LEU A 56 4.24 20.00 2.03
CA LEU A 56 4.36 19.06 3.14
C LEU A 56 3.45 19.42 4.32
N ARG A 57 3.37 20.70 4.68
CA ARG A 57 2.47 21.18 5.74
C ARG A 57 1.00 20.96 5.39
N VAL A 58 0.61 21.26 4.15
CA VAL A 58 -0.77 21.05 3.68
C VAL A 58 -1.13 19.56 3.68
N LEU A 59 -0.23 18.69 3.22
CA LEU A 59 -0.44 17.25 3.19
C LEU A 59 -0.25 16.57 4.56
N GLY A 60 0.40 17.24 5.50
CA GLY A 60 0.72 16.74 6.84
C GLY A 60 1.75 15.61 6.85
N VAL A 61 2.70 15.59 5.92
CA VAL A 61 3.74 14.55 5.80
C VAL A 61 5.14 15.13 6.01
N ARG A 62 6.10 14.29 6.40
CA ARG A 62 7.50 14.70 6.68
C ARG A 62 8.39 14.55 5.45
N HIS A 63 9.54 15.23 5.41
CA HIS A 63 10.54 15.01 4.35
C HIS A 63 11.19 13.63 4.47
N ALA A 64 11.47 13.00 3.33
CA ALA A 64 12.36 11.83 3.31
C ALA A 64 13.77 12.25 3.78
N GLY A 65 14.28 11.61 4.83
CA GLY A 65 15.61 11.91 5.40
C GLY A 65 15.59 12.72 6.70
N GLU A 66 14.41 13.21 7.12
CA GLU A 66 14.13 13.66 8.50
C GLU A 66 13.48 12.53 9.33
#